data_AF-A0A8H6SFD3-F1
#
_entry.id   AF-A0A8H6SFD3-F1
#
_cell.length_a   1.000
_cell.length_b   1.000
_cell.length_c   1.000
_cell.angle_alpha   90.00
_cell.angle_beta   90.00
_cell.angle_gamma   90.00
#
_symmetry.space_group_name_H-M   'P 1'
#
loop_
_entity.id
_entity.type
_entity.pdbx_description
1 polymer ?
#
loop_
_entity_poly.entity_id
_entity_poly.type
_entity_poly.pdbx_seq_one_letter_code
_entity_poly.pdbx_strand_id
1 'polypeptide(L)'
;MLFASSSLLALVATATASRISFSPSGKASARAVQRAFEAANIPEDLTITFNPSAILDVSFLQPDGCTVDLHPGQNVPRNQTASAPSFALHFPGRSGASANASASGTFVVFMIDPDAPSPQNRSFSEIRHFLGGDLYPNHHGGLANHTAAISEYLQPTPPPESAAHRYVFLAFLQSKEFASQTLVNASTPIFLFNVSQFAAETGLGSPIAGNFMLVAPAEDSVA
;
A
#
# COMPACT_ATOMS: atom_id res chain seq x y z
N MET A 1 -59.99 -36.40 11.14
CA MET A 1 -59.13 -36.02 10.01
C MET A 1 -57.84 -35.45 10.58
N LEU A 2 -56.71 -36.13 10.36
CA LEU A 2 -55.38 -35.70 10.79
C LEU A 2 -54.90 -34.55 9.89
N PHE A 3 -54.34 -33.50 10.47
CA PHE A 3 -53.38 -32.63 9.78
C PHE A 3 -52.11 -32.59 10.62
N ALA A 4 -51.01 -33.04 10.00
CA ALA A 4 -49.66 -32.99 10.56
C ALA A 4 -49.10 -31.57 10.39
N SER A 5 -48.62 -30.96 11.47
CA SER A 5 -47.82 -29.75 11.42
C SER A 5 -46.35 -30.11 11.53
N SER A 6 -45.62 -30.04 10.41
CA SER A 6 -44.16 -30.09 10.40
C SER A 6 -43.61 -28.68 10.60
N SER A 7 -43.06 -28.40 11.78
CA SER A 7 -42.30 -27.16 12.02
C SER A 7 -40.84 -27.38 11.60
N LEU A 8 -40.42 -26.64 10.58
CA LEU A 8 -39.04 -26.57 10.09
C LEU A 8 -38.21 -25.73 11.06
N LEU A 9 -37.23 -26.34 11.74
CA LEU A 9 -36.29 -25.64 12.62
C LEU A 9 -35.20 -25.00 11.75
N ALA A 10 -35.26 -23.68 11.55
CA ALA A 10 -34.19 -22.94 10.89
C ALA A 10 -33.02 -22.74 11.87
N LEU A 11 -31.91 -23.44 11.62
CA LEU A 11 -30.66 -23.26 12.35
C LEU A 11 -30.00 -21.96 11.86
N VAL A 12 -30.14 -20.88 12.62
CA VAL A 12 -29.41 -19.63 12.37
C VAL A 12 -27.97 -19.83 12.86
N ALA A 13 -27.05 -20.10 11.93
CA ALA A 13 -25.63 -20.07 12.20
C ALA A 13 -25.18 -18.60 12.31
N THR A 14 -25.04 -18.10 13.54
CA THR A 14 -24.42 -16.80 13.79
C THR A 14 -22.92 -16.94 13.57
N ALA A 15 -22.44 -16.53 12.40
CA ALA A 15 -21.02 -16.35 12.15
C ALA A 15 -20.54 -15.16 13.00
N THR A 16 -19.80 -15.45 14.08
CA THR A 16 -19.10 -14.41 14.83
C THR A 16 -17.93 -13.94 13.98
N ALA A 17 -18.13 -12.88 13.20
CA ALA A 17 -17.04 -12.12 12.63
C ALA A 17 -16.28 -11.48 13.79
N SER A 18 -15.14 -12.07 14.18
CA SER A 18 -14.20 -11.46 15.13
C SER A 18 -13.78 -10.12 14.57
N ARG A 19 -14.40 -9.03 15.05
CA ARG A 19 -13.93 -7.68 14.77
C ARG A 19 -12.61 -7.53 15.49
N ILE A 20 -11.52 -7.52 14.73
CA ILE A 20 -10.22 -7.09 15.24
C ILE A 20 -10.38 -5.61 15.60
N SER A 21 -10.51 -5.33 16.89
CA SER A 21 -10.48 -3.96 17.40
C SER A 21 -9.09 -3.39 17.18
N PHE A 22 -8.93 -2.57 16.13
CA PHE A 22 -7.75 -1.77 15.93
C PHE A 22 -7.81 -0.58 16.89
N SER A 23 -6.92 -0.55 17.89
CA SER A 23 -6.78 0.60 18.78
C SER A 23 -6.13 1.75 18.02
N PRO A 24 -6.73 2.94 17.93
CA PRO A 24 -6.26 4.05 17.08
C PRO A 24 -5.04 4.79 17.66
N SER A 25 -4.14 4.08 18.35
CA SER A 25 -2.95 4.66 18.99
C SER A 25 -1.79 3.69 19.17
N GLY A 26 -1.91 2.43 18.71
CA GLY A 26 -0.81 1.47 18.72
C GLY A 26 -0.08 1.50 17.40
N LYS A 27 1.18 1.98 17.38
CA LYS A 27 2.07 1.85 16.21
C LYS A 27 1.97 0.43 15.65
N ALA A 28 1.54 0.29 14.40
CA ALA A 28 1.36 -1.02 13.79
C ALA A 28 2.67 -1.81 13.87
N SER A 29 2.65 -3.04 14.37
CA SER A 29 3.87 -3.88 14.33
C SER A 29 4.12 -4.39 12.91
N ALA A 30 5.38 -4.63 12.54
CA ALA A 30 5.72 -5.22 11.24
C ALA A 30 4.95 -6.54 10.99
N ARG A 31 4.75 -7.36 12.03
CA ARG A 31 3.93 -8.59 11.92
C ARG A 31 2.44 -8.32 11.68
N ALA A 32 1.89 -7.23 12.23
CA ALA A 32 0.51 -6.83 11.96
C ALA A 32 0.34 -6.37 10.51
N VAL A 33 1.30 -5.59 10.00
CA VAL A 33 1.35 -5.19 8.58
C VAL A 33 1.45 -6.42 7.68
N GLN A 34 2.35 -7.36 7.99
CA GLN A 34 2.49 -8.61 7.23
C GLN A 34 1.17 -9.39 7.16
N ARG A 35 0.47 -9.54 8.29
CA ARG A 35 -0.85 -10.20 8.33
C ARG A 35 -1.91 -9.46 7.53
N ALA A 36 -1.89 -8.13 7.52
CA ALA A 36 -2.82 -7.34 6.72
C ALA A 36 -2.58 -7.54 5.21
N PHE A 37 -1.31 -7.61 4.79
CA PHE A 37 -0.93 -7.94 3.42
C PHE A 37 -1.36 -9.36 3.02
N GLU A 38 -1.08 -10.35 3.89
CA GLU A 38 -1.54 -11.74 3.72
C GLU A 38 -3.06 -11.82 3.59
N ALA A 39 -3.80 -11.16 4.49
CA ALA A 39 -5.27 -11.15 4.49
C ALA A 39 -5.87 -10.46 3.24
N ALA A 40 -5.16 -9.50 2.67
CA ALA A 40 -5.56 -8.81 1.45
C ALA A 40 -5.05 -9.50 0.17
N ASN A 41 -4.41 -10.67 0.26
CA ASN A 41 -3.80 -11.41 -0.85
C ASN A 41 -2.74 -10.62 -1.67
N ILE A 42 -2.13 -9.59 -1.07
CA ILE A 42 -1.20 -8.70 -1.79
C ILE A 42 0.08 -9.43 -2.22
N PRO A 43 0.76 -10.25 -1.37
CA PRO A 43 1.98 -10.91 -1.78
C PRO A 43 1.81 -11.86 -2.98
N GLU A 44 0.69 -12.58 -3.01
CA GLU A 44 0.34 -13.47 -4.12
C GLU A 44 0.03 -12.66 -5.39
N ASP A 45 -0.86 -11.66 -5.29
CA ASP A 45 -1.30 -10.87 -6.44
C ASP A 45 -0.16 -10.07 -7.09
N LEU A 46 0.84 -9.64 -6.33
CA LEU A 46 2.04 -8.93 -6.83
C LEU A 46 3.24 -9.86 -7.07
N THR A 47 3.11 -11.16 -6.79
CA THR A 47 4.21 -12.15 -6.89
C THR A 47 5.46 -11.71 -6.10
N ILE A 48 5.28 -11.17 -4.89
CA ILE A 48 6.36 -10.71 -4.02
C ILE A 48 6.50 -11.59 -2.78
N THR A 49 7.74 -11.73 -2.29
CA THR A 49 7.97 -12.19 -0.91
C THR A 49 7.89 -11.00 0.02
N PHE A 50 6.97 -11.01 0.98
CA PHE A 50 6.82 -9.92 1.95
C PHE A 50 7.06 -10.40 3.39
N ASN A 51 8.22 -10.02 3.93
CA ASN A 51 8.62 -10.28 5.31
C ASN A 51 9.18 -8.98 5.91
N PRO A 52 8.30 -8.03 6.32
CA PRO A 52 8.72 -6.68 6.66
C PRO A 52 9.59 -6.66 7.91
N SER A 53 10.71 -5.93 7.83
CA SER A 53 11.60 -5.62 8.95
C SER A 53 11.45 -4.19 9.46
N ALA A 54 10.69 -3.37 8.74
CA ALA A 54 10.32 -2.00 9.08
C ALA A 54 8.82 -1.76 8.85
N ILE A 55 8.35 -0.61 9.32
CA ILE A 55 6.99 -0.10 9.14
C ILE A 55 7.08 1.13 8.24
N LEU A 56 6.23 1.17 7.21
CA LEU A 56 6.09 2.31 6.31
C LEU A 56 4.85 3.09 6.72
N ASP A 57 5.08 4.26 7.32
CA ASP A 57 4.03 5.22 7.57
C ASP A 57 3.81 6.05 6.30
N VAL A 58 2.54 6.22 5.93
CA VAL A 58 2.11 6.94 4.74
C VAL A 58 1.06 7.95 5.17
N SER A 59 1.25 9.21 4.80
CA SER A 59 0.34 10.29 5.22
C SER A 59 -0.03 11.18 4.04
N PHE A 60 -1.31 11.54 3.96
CA PHE A 60 -1.81 12.50 2.97
C PHE A 60 -2.10 13.86 3.62
N LEU A 61 -1.40 14.90 3.19
CA LEU A 61 -1.69 16.28 3.61
C LEU A 61 -3.02 16.73 3.01
N GLN A 62 -3.88 17.28 3.86
CA GLN A 62 -5.19 17.81 3.50
C GLN A 62 -5.14 19.34 3.36
N PRO A 63 -6.09 19.97 2.63
CA PRO A 63 -6.12 21.41 2.42
C PRO A 63 -6.23 22.25 3.72
N ASP A 64 -6.76 21.68 4.79
CA ASP A 64 -6.86 22.30 6.12
C ASP A 64 -5.55 22.24 6.93
N GLY A 65 -4.51 21.61 6.37
CA GLY A 65 -3.21 21.40 7.01
C GLY A 65 -3.13 20.16 7.90
N CYS A 66 -4.22 19.42 8.08
CA CYS A 66 -4.20 18.14 8.78
C CYS A 66 -3.66 17.01 7.89
N THR A 67 -3.20 15.93 8.50
CA THR A 67 -2.78 14.71 7.77
C THR A 67 -3.78 13.59 7.98
N VAL A 68 -3.99 12.80 6.93
CA VAL A 68 -4.63 11.48 7.01
C VAL A 68 -3.51 10.44 7.04
N ASP A 69 -3.23 9.91 8.23
CA ASP A 69 -2.23 8.85 8.42
C ASP A 69 -2.86 7.48 8.13
N LEU A 70 -2.24 6.73 7.23
CA LEU A 70 -2.75 5.44 6.79
C LEU A 70 -2.46 4.33 7.79
N HIS A 71 -3.48 3.51 8.05
CA HIS A 71 -3.30 2.14 8.53
C HIS A 71 -3.58 1.13 7.40
N PRO A 72 -2.93 -0.05 7.41
CA PRO A 72 -3.12 -1.05 6.35
C PRO A 72 -4.60 -1.44 6.17
N GLY A 73 -5.08 -1.32 4.94
CA GLY A 73 -6.46 -1.64 4.56
C GLY A 73 -7.48 -0.55 4.87
N GLN A 74 -7.03 0.64 5.24
CA GLN A 74 -7.93 1.78 5.46
C GLN A 74 -8.68 2.14 4.17
N ASN A 75 -10.00 2.31 4.27
CA ASN A 75 -10.79 2.96 3.21
C ASN A 75 -10.53 4.45 3.25
N VAL A 76 -10.07 5.02 2.14
CA VAL A 76 -9.73 6.44 2.01
C VAL A 76 -10.59 7.05 0.90
N PRO A 77 -11.42 8.07 1.20
CA PRO A 77 -12.12 8.84 0.18
C PRO A 77 -11.15 9.40 -0.88
N ARG A 78 -11.51 9.29 -2.16
CA ARG A 78 -10.64 9.71 -3.28
C ARG A 78 -10.14 11.16 -3.13
N ASN A 79 -10.98 12.08 -2.67
CA ASN A 79 -10.61 13.48 -2.45
C ASN A 79 -9.49 13.66 -1.42
N GLN A 80 -9.35 12.76 -0.44
CA GLN A 80 -8.26 12.80 0.55
C GLN A 80 -6.92 12.34 -0.01
N THR A 81 -6.92 11.76 -1.21
CA THR A 81 -5.72 11.32 -1.95
C THR A 81 -5.27 12.35 -3.00
N ALA A 82 -5.82 13.57 -2.98
CA ALA A 82 -5.57 14.58 -4.02
C ALA A 82 -4.10 15.02 -4.12
N SER A 83 -3.38 15.07 -3.01
CA SER A 83 -1.95 15.38 -2.97
C SER A 83 -1.11 14.11 -2.89
N ALA A 84 0.14 14.18 -3.35
CA ALA A 84 1.09 13.08 -3.18
C ALA A 84 1.31 12.80 -1.67
N PRO A 85 1.44 11.53 -1.27
CA PRO A 85 1.69 11.17 0.11
C PRO A 85 3.13 11.49 0.54
N SER A 86 3.32 11.69 1.84
CA SER A 86 4.64 11.64 2.47
C SER A 86 4.88 10.26 3.09
N PHE A 87 6.15 9.91 3.25
CA PHE A 87 6.57 8.61 3.74
C PHE A 87 7.48 8.75 4.97
N ALA A 88 7.36 7.82 5.92
CA ALA A 88 8.33 7.64 7.00
C ALA A 88 8.59 6.15 7.23
N LEU A 89 9.81 5.82 7.65
CA LEU A 89 10.21 4.46 8.01
C LEU A 89 10.54 4.34 9.48
N HIS A 90 9.95 3.35 10.13
CA HIS A 90 10.23 2.99 11.51
C HIS A 90 10.73 1.55 11.63
N PHE A 91 11.84 1.36 12.33
CA PHE A 91 12.42 0.03 12.58
C PHE A 91 12.08 -0.41 14.02
N PRO A 92 11.18 -1.40 14.21
CA PRO A 92 10.84 -1.90 15.53
C PRO A 92 12.07 -2.39 16.30
N GLY A 93 12.10 -2.13 17.62
CA GLY A 93 13.19 -2.59 18.48
C GLY A 93 14.49 -1.78 18.38
N ARG A 94 14.50 -0.68 17.61
CA ARG A 94 15.62 0.27 17.58
C ARG A 94 15.17 1.62 18.15
N SER A 95 15.93 2.19 19.08
CA SER A 95 15.68 3.50 19.69
C SER A 95 16.96 4.33 19.78
N GLY A 96 16.83 5.66 19.75
CA GLY A 96 17.96 6.59 19.80
C GLY A 96 18.74 6.67 18.49
N ALA A 97 19.98 7.19 18.52
CA ALA A 97 20.82 7.37 17.33
C ALA A 97 21.05 6.07 16.52
N SER A 98 20.92 4.90 17.16
CA SER A 98 20.99 3.57 16.54
C SER A 98 19.76 3.19 15.70
N ALA A 99 18.61 3.84 15.87
CA ALA A 99 17.44 3.64 15.01
C ALA A 99 17.71 4.13 13.58
N ASN A 100 18.52 5.18 13.46
CA ASN A 100 18.84 5.84 12.20
C ASN A 100 20.19 5.37 11.63
N ALA A 101 21.13 4.92 12.48
CA ALA A 101 22.47 4.51 12.06
C ALA A 101 22.54 3.20 11.24
N SER A 102 21.50 2.37 11.25
CA SER A 102 21.42 1.15 10.43
C SER A 102 20.70 1.32 9.09
N ALA A 103 20.18 2.53 8.80
CA ALA A 103 19.68 2.91 7.49
C ALA A 103 20.71 3.78 6.76
N SER A 104 21.99 3.37 6.80
CA SER A 104 23.02 3.94 5.93
C SER A 104 22.71 3.54 4.48
N GLY A 105 21.78 4.23 3.85
CA GLY A 105 21.31 3.92 2.51
C GLY A 105 20.09 4.76 2.12
N THR A 106 19.83 4.79 0.82
CA THR A 106 18.61 5.34 0.24
C THR A 106 17.55 4.26 0.11
N PHE A 107 16.30 4.71 0.01
CA PHE A 107 15.15 3.83 -0.17
C PHE A 107 14.48 4.09 -1.51
N VAL A 108 13.80 3.05 -1.99
CA VAL A 108 12.89 3.13 -3.13
C VAL A 108 11.48 2.90 -2.61
N VAL A 109 10.54 3.76 -2.99
CA VAL A 109 9.12 3.60 -2.65
C VAL A 109 8.28 3.52 -3.92
N PHE A 110 7.42 2.51 -3.96
CA PHE A 110 6.39 2.33 -4.98
C PHE A 110 5.01 2.62 -4.40
N MET A 111 4.10 3.09 -5.25
CA MET A 111 2.65 2.94 -5.09
C MET A 111 2.09 2.21 -6.30
N ILE A 112 1.37 1.11 -6.08
CA ILE A 112 0.91 0.20 -7.13
C ILE A 112 -0.57 -0.14 -6.93
N ASP A 113 -1.32 -0.16 -8.03
CA ASP A 113 -2.68 -0.69 -8.11
C ASP A 113 -2.68 -2.08 -8.79
N PRO A 114 -2.86 -3.18 -8.04
CA PRO A 114 -2.97 -4.53 -8.57
C PRO A 114 -4.38 -4.87 -9.09
N ASP A 115 -5.33 -3.96 -8.98
CA ASP A 115 -6.76 -4.22 -9.19
C ASP A 115 -7.29 -3.55 -10.46
N ALA A 116 -6.45 -3.05 -11.37
CA ALA A 116 -6.93 -2.38 -12.57
C ALA A 116 -7.30 -3.35 -13.72
N PRO A 117 -8.44 -3.14 -14.44
CA PRO A 117 -9.46 -2.10 -14.22
C PRO A 117 -10.44 -2.37 -13.07
N SER A 118 -10.59 -3.62 -12.59
CA SER A 118 -11.31 -3.92 -11.36
C SER A 118 -10.69 -5.11 -10.60
N PRO A 119 -10.94 -5.27 -9.28
CA PRO A 119 -10.39 -6.41 -8.54
C PRO A 119 -10.75 -7.78 -9.13
N GLN A 120 -11.85 -7.87 -9.89
CA GLN A 120 -12.31 -9.09 -10.58
C GLN A 120 -11.72 -9.25 -11.98
N ASN A 121 -11.30 -8.16 -12.62
CA ASN A 121 -10.63 -8.17 -13.92
C ASN A 121 -9.38 -7.31 -13.86
N ARG A 122 -8.22 -7.96 -13.77
CA ARG A 122 -6.91 -7.32 -13.59
C ARG A 122 -6.13 -7.16 -14.90
N SER A 123 -6.83 -7.01 -16.02
CA SER A 123 -6.21 -6.98 -17.36
C SER A 123 -5.28 -5.79 -17.63
N PHE A 124 -5.27 -4.77 -16.76
CA PHE A 124 -4.33 -3.64 -16.83
C PHE A 124 -3.37 -3.58 -15.64
N SER A 125 -3.50 -4.52 -14.70
CA SER A 125 -2.60 -4.64 -13.56
C SER A 125 -1.19 -5.02 -14.01
N GLU A 126 -0.14 -4.54 -13.35
CA GLU A 126 -0.17 -3.54 -12.28
C GLU A 126 -0.19 -2.11 -12.86
N ILE A 127 -0.85 -1.16 -12.21
CA ILE A 127 -0.65 0.26 -12.53
C ILE A 127 0.31 0.88 -11.51
N ARG A 128 1.42 1.44 -12.01
CA ARG A 128 2.39 2.19 -11.22
C ARG A 128 1.87 3.62 -10.99
N HIS A 129 1.47 3.91 -9.76
CA HIS A 129 0.97 5.22 -9.32
C HIS A 129 2.06 6.15 -8.79
N PHE A 130 3.20 5.59 -8.35
CA PHE A 130 4.36 6.35 -7.91
C PHE A 130 5.60 5.46 -7.95
N LEU A 131 6.75 6.03 -8.31
CA LEU A 131 8.07 5.45 -8.11
C LEU A 131 9.06 6.53 -7.75
N GLY A 132 9.45 6.57 -6.47
CA GLY A 132 10.52 7.41 -5.96
C GLY A 132 11.76 6.60 -5.64
N GLY A 133 12.90 7.03 -6.16
CA GLY A 133 14.23 6.59 -5.71
C GLY A 133 14.91 7.65 -4.87
N ASP A 134 16.12 7.38 -4.41
CA ASP A 134 16.97 8.31 -3.66
C ASP A 134 16.25 8.98 -2.47
N LEU A 135 15.41 8.21 -1.78
CA LEU A 135 14.72 8.67 -0.59
C LEU A 135 15.62 8.50 0.63
N TYR A 136 15.97 9.60 1.29
CA TYR A 136 16.86 9.61 2.44
C TYR A 136 16.08 9.70 3.75
N PRO A 137 16.42 8.88 4.76
CA PRO A 137 15.82 9.03 6.08
C PRO A 137 16.33 10.31 6.75
N ASN A 138 15.42 11.15 7.22
CA ASN A 138 15.74 12.28 8.08
C ASN A 138 15.88 11.84 9.56
N HIS A 139 16.28 12.77 10.43
CA HIS A 139 16.48 12.47 11.86
C HIS A 139 15.23 11.96 12.60
N HIS A 140 14.05 12.17 12.05
CA HIS A 140 12.76 11.76 12.59
C HIS A 140 12.17 10.52 11.91
N GLY A 141 12.89 9.90 10.97
CA GLY A 141 12.44 8.72 10.21
C GLY A 141 11.62 9.05 8.96
N GLY A 142 11.29 10.32 8.72
CA GLY A 142 10.66 10.77 7.47
C GLY A 142 11.60 10.58 6.29
N LEU A 143 11.06 10.17 5.14
CA LEU A 143 11.81 10.02 3.91
C LEU A 143 11.76 11.33 3.12
N ALA A 144 12.90 12.00 2.99
CA ALA A 144 13.07 13.17 2.16
C ALA A 144 13.49 12.75 0.76
N ASN A 145 12.81 13.30 -0.24
CA ASN A 145 13.23 13.17 -1.62
C ASN A 145 14.23 14.28 -1.96
N HIS A 146 15.37 13.90 -2.54
CA HIS A 146 16.39 14.84 -3.01
C HIS A 146 16.45 14.93 -4.53
N THR A 147 15.64 14.13 -5.24
CA THR A 147 15.54 14.10 -6.70
C THR A 147 14.07 14.13 -7.14
N ALA A 148 13.78 14.21 -8.44
CA ALA A 148 12.41 14.06 -8.93
C ALA A 148 11.98 12.58 -8.87
N ALA A 149 10.68 12.31 -8.78
CA ALA A 149 10.22 10.92 -8.86
C ALA A 149 10.49 10.35 -10.26
N ILE A 150 10.84 9.06 -10.34
CA ILE A 150 10.99 8.36 -11.62
C ILE A 150 9.62 8.19 -12.28
N SER A 151 8.57 8.00 -11.47
CA SER A 151 7.18 8.14 -11.88
C SER A 151 6.46 9.00 -10.86
N GLU A 152 6.03 10.18 -11.31
CA GLU A 152 5.30 11.13 -10.50
C GLU A 152 3.99 10.55 -9.97
N TYR A 153 3.53 11.08 -8.85
CA TYR A 153 2.30 10.63 -8.20
C TYR A 153 1.09 10.79 -9.12
N LEU A 154 0.40 9.69 -9.36
CA LEU A 154 -0.89 9.65 -10.02
C LEU A 154 -1.97 9.38 -8.97
N GLN A 155 -2.96 10.28 -8.87
CA GLN A 155 -4.07 10.11 -7.93
C GLN A 155 -4.86 8.82 -8.23
N PRO A 156 -5.22 8.02 -7.21
CA PRO A 156 -6.20 6.96 -7.30
C PRO A 156 -7.43 7.35 -8.12
N THR A 157 -7.74 6.60 -9.17
CA THR A 157 -8.91 6.84 -10.01
C THR A 157 -9.55 5.53 -10.44
N PRO A 158 -10.08 4.73 -9.48
CA PRO A 158 -10.83 3.52 -9.81
C PRO A 158 -11.98 3.85 -10.79
N PRO A 159 -12.20 3.05 -11.84
CA PRO A 159 -13.29 3.30 -12.79
C PRO A 159 -14.67 3.28 -12.11
N PRO A 160 -15.66 4.06 -12.61
CA PRO A 160 -17.05 3.94 -12.18
C PRO A 160 -17.53 2.49 -12.22
N GLU A 161 -18.43 2.12 -11.31
CA GLU A 161 -18.96 0.76 -11.15
C GLU A 161 -17.94 -0.32 -10.73
N SER A 162 -16.65 0.02 -10.54
CA SER A 162 -15.67 -0.88 -9.94
C SER A 162 -15.86 -0.99 -8.43
N ALA A 163 -15.45 -2.12 -7.84
CA ALA A 163 -15.23 -2.19 -6.40
C ALA A 163 -14.03 -1.31 -6.00
N ALA A 164 -13.79 -1.11 -4.71
CA ALA A 164 -12.60 -0.40 -4.26
C ALA A 164 -11.30 -1.11 -4.68
N HIS A 165 -10.33 -0.35 -5.19
CA HIS A 165 -9.00 -0.86 -5.56
C HIS A 165 -8.06 -0.76 -4.37
N ARG A 166 -7.14 -1.71 -4.25
CA ARG A 166 -5.99 -1.61 -3.35
C ARG A 166 -4.95 -0.68 -3.96
N TYR A 167 -4.43 0.23 -3.17
CA TYR A 167 -3.25 1.02 -3.52
C TYR A 167 -2.14 0.65 -2.55
N VAL A 168 -1.20 -0.14 -3.04
CA VAL A 168 -0.16 -0.80 -2.25
C VAL A 168 1.11 0.03 -2.29
N PHE A 169 1.59 0.42 -1.12
CA PHE A 169 2.88 1.06 -0.92
C PHE A 169 3.92 0.03 -0.52
N LEU A 170 5.05 0.01 -1.23
CA LEU A 170 6.17 -0.89 -0.94
C LEU A 170 7.46 -0.08 -0.81
N ALA A 171 8.23 -0.33 0.25
CA ALA A 171 9.54 0.27 0.45
C ALA A 171 10.64 -0.78 0.35
N PHE A 172 11.70 -0.45 -0.38
CA PHE A 172 12.88 -1.29 -0.59
C PHE A 172 14.14 -0.55 -0.15
N LEU A 173 15.18 -1.30 0.22
CA LEU A 173 16.53 -0.75 0.24
C LEU A 173 16.97 -0.51 -1.21
N GLN A 174 17.50 0.67 -1.50
CA GLN A 174 18.00 0.96 -2.83
C GLN A 174 19.30 0.20 -3.10
N SER A 175 19.35 -0.52 -4.21
CA SER A 175 20.55 -1.19 -4.71
C SER A 175 21.38 -0.25 -5.59
N LYS A 176 22.63 -0.63 -5.84
CA LYS A 176 23.48 0.10 -6.79
C LYS A 176 22.96 -0.04 -8.23
N GLU A 177 22.42 -1.21 -8.56
CA GLU A 177 21.86 -1.56 -9.85
C GLU A 177 20.63 -0.68 -10.15
N PHE A 178 19.73 -0.51 -9.17
CA PHE A 178 18.59 0.39 -9.27
C PHE A 178 19.04 1.83 -9.53
N ALA A 179 20.09 2.32 -8.87
CA ALA A 179 20.58 3.69 -9.06
C ALA A 179 21.02 3.97 -10.52
N SER A 180 21.30 2.92 -11.30
CA SER A 180 21.66 3.01 -12.73
C SER A 180 20.59 2.46 -13.67
N GLN A 181 19.40 2.10 -13.17
CA GLN A 181 18.35 1.47 -13.97
C GLN A 181 17.83 2.42 -15.06
N THR A 182 17.51 1.87 -16.23
CA THR A 182 16.90 2.58 -17.36
C THR A 182 15.59 1.95 -17.84
N LEU A 183 15.11 0.93 -17.13
CA LEU A 183 13.91 0.15 -17.44
C LEU A 183 12.64 1.01 -17.35
N VAL A 184 12.60 1.88 -16.33
CA VAL A 184 11.49 2.81 -16.10
C VAL A 184 12.00 4.24 -16.05
N ASN A 185 11.34 5.11 -16.81
CA ASN A 185 11.48 6.56 -16.75
C ASN A 185 10.10 7.22 -16.84
N ALA A 186 10.06 8.56 -16.84
CA ALA A 186 8.82 9.33 -16.87
C ALA A 186 7.92 9.06 -18.10
N SER A 187 8.49 8.56 -19.20
CA SER A 187 7.75 8.22 -20.44
C SER A 187 7.34 6.74 -20.52
N THR A 188 7.83 5.89 -19.61
CA THR A 188 7.47 4.47 -19.60
C THR A 188 6.00 4.31 -19.23
N PRO A 189 5.20 3.55 -19.99
CA PRO A 189 3.81 3.26 -19.64
C PRO A 189 3.67 2.79 -18.18
N ILE A 190 2.61 3.24 -17.54
CA ILE A 190 2.36 2.95 -16.12
C ILE A 190 1.58 1.65 -15.90
N PHE A 191 0.81 1.21 -16.89
CA PHE A 191 -0.02 0.00 -16.85
C PHE A 191 0.77 -1.24 -17.25
N LEU A 192 0.25 -2.43 -16.92
CA LEU A 192 0.92 -3.72 -17.14
C LEU A 192 2.34 -3.75 -16.57
N PHE A 193 2.56 -3.00 -15.49
CA PHE A 193 3.79 -3.05 -14.73
C PHE A 193 3.88 -4.38 -13.98
N ASN A 194 5.10 -4.77 -13.62
CA ASN A 194 5.36 -5.94 -12.82
C ASN A 194 6.45 -5.59 -11.80
N VAL A 195 6.06 -5.30 -10.56
CA VAL A 195 6.99 -4.89 -9.51
C VAL A 195 7.97 -6.00 -9.14
N SER A 196 7.55 -7.27 -9.17
CA SER A 196 8.43 -8.38 -8.79
C SER A 196 9.54 -8.59 -9.82
N GLN A 197 9.21 -8.53 -11.11
CA GLN A 197 10.18 -8.58 -12.19
C GLN A 197 11.12 -7.36 -12.15
N PHE A 198 10.58 -6.15 -12.01
CA PHE A 198 11.39 -4.95 -11.92
C PHE A 198 12.35 -4.99 -10.72
N ALA A 199 11.89 -5.44 -9.55
CA ALA A 199 12.72 -5.58 -8.36
C ALA A 199 13.85 -6.62 -8.56
N ALA A 200 13.60 -7.69 -9.30
CA ALA A 200 14.62 -8.68 -9.65
C ALA A 200 15.66 -8.09 -10.62
N GLU A 201 15.23 -7.42 -11.68
CA GLU A 201 16.11 -6.84 -12.71
C GLU A 201 16.96 -5.67 -12.19
N THR A 202 16.44 -4.94 -11.20
CA THR A 202 17.14 -3.82 -10.56
C THR A 202 17.82 -4.20 -9.25
N GLY A 203 17.79 -5.46 -8.84
CA GLY A 203 18.47 -5.93 -7.62
C GLY A 203 17.92 -5.35 -6.32
N LEU A 204 16.68 -4.86 -6.30
CA LEU A 204 16.03 -4.33 -5.09
C LEU A 204 15.75 -5.40 -4.03
N GLY A 205 15.65 -6.66 -4.45
CA GLY A 205 15.30 -7.77 -3.55
C GLY A 205 13.84 -7.71 -3.11
N SER A 206 13.57 -7.99 -1.83
CA SER A 206 12.22 -8.01 -1.26
C SER A 206 11.88 -6.70 -0.53
N PRO A 207 10.61 -6.25 -0.54
CA PRO A 207 10.21 -5.07 0.20
C PRO A 207 10.39 -5.27 1.71
N ILE A 208 11.00 -4.27 2.36
CA ILE A 208 11.32 -4.28 3.79
C ILE A 208 10.20 -3.70 4.66
N ALA A 209 9.28 -2.96 4.04
CA ALA A 209 8.11 -2.37 4.66
C ALA A 209 7.03 -2.14 3.61
N GLY A 210 5.80 -1.95 4.06
CA GLY A 210 4.70 -1.61 3.19
C GLY A 210 3.50 -1.09 3.97
N ASN A 211 2.57 -0.50 3.24
CA ASN A 211 1.26 -0.09 3.72
C ASN A 211 0.28 -0.19 2.54
N PHE A 212 -1.02 -0.12 2.76
CA PHE A 212 -1.97 -0.03 1.65
C PHE A 212 -3.26 0.60 2.09
N MET A 213 -3.96 1.23 1.15
CA MET A 213 -5.31 1.75 1.32
C MET A 213 -6.25 1.17 0.29
N LEU A 214 -7.55 1.29 0.55
CA LEU A 214 -8.63 1.03 -0.39
C LEU A 214 -9.24 2.36 -0.81
N VAL A 215 -9.38 2.58 -2.13
CA VAL A 215 -10.11 3.74 -2.66
C VAL A 215 -11.20 3.22 -3.59
N ALA A 216 -12.44 3.62 -3.32
CA ALA A 216 -13.59 3.34 -4.18
C ALA A 216 -13.67 4.36 -5.33
N PRO A 217 -14.41 4.07 -6.41
CA PRO A 217 -14.75 5.08 -7.40
C PRO A 217 -15.30 6.33 -6.72
N ALA A 218 -15.06 7.50 -7.32
CA ALA A 218 -15.75 8.70 -6.84
C ALA A 218 -17.25 8.46 -7.00
N GLU A 219 -18.02 8.62 -5.93
CA GLU A 219 -19.47 8.75 -6.05
C GLU A 219 -19.71 9.89 -7.04
N ASP A 220 -20.41 9.61 -8.13
CA ASP A 220 -20.84 10.64 -9.06
C ASP A 220 -21.54 11.71 -8.23
N SER A 221 -20.94 12.90 -8.14
CA SER A 221 -21.62 14.06 -7.62
C SER A 221 -22.76 14.35 -8.60
N VAL A 222 -23.91 13.74 -8.37
CA VAL A 222 -25.17 14.21 -8.93
C VAL A 222 -25.40 15.59 -8.31
N ALA A 223 -24.89 16.60 -9.00
CA ALA A 223 -25.26 18.00 -8.85
C ALA A 223 -26.24 18.35 -9.97
#